data_AF-A0A087C1M3-F1
#
_entry.id   AF-A0A087C1M3-F1
#
_cell.length_a   1.000
_cell.length_b   1.000
_cell.length_c   1.000
_cell.angle_alpha   90.00
_cell.angle_beta   90.00
_cell.angle_gamma   90.00
#
_symmetry.space_group_name_H-M   'P 1'
#
loop_
_entity.id
_entity.type
_entity.pdbx_description
1 polymer ?
#
loop_
_entity_poly.entity_id
_entity_poly.type
_entity_poly.pdbx_seq_one_letter_code
_entity_poly.pdbx_strand_id
1 'polypeptide(L)'
;MSFMDQLSTDEYSSRVSGSIAYIASHDDNPDHLLSYMEAIYAEDFQPKEGTTNYQPVSDAKLKAQALKAGVPTAIVDKAFVRQYQKWLDAVNDYTPKRPELWNTEGSNKGAMTTPTVTINGKALNMVQIAQLGIPLKSAVLQSLGLAESAVGSQGAMPSIGAAGKPLAPKAS
;
A
#
# COMPACT_ATOMS: atom_id res chain seq x y z
N MET A 1 -3.23 -4.32 5.76
CA MET A 1 -2.87 -5.65 6.30
C MET A 1 -1.85 -5.43 7.39
N SER A 2 -1.81 -6.27 8.42
CA SER A 2 -0.96 -6.05 9.59
C SER A 2 -0.10 -7.26 9.98
N PHE A 3 0.45 -7.95 8.98
CA PHE A 3 1.30 -9.14 9.18
C PHE A 3 2.52 -8.91 10.08
N MET A 4 3.00 -7.66 10.16
CA MET A 4 4.18 -7.28 10.92
C MET A 4 3.88 -6.94 12.38
N ASP A 5 2.61 -6.94 12.82
CA ASP A 5 2.25 -6.63 14.21
C ASP A 5 3.00 -7.54 15.20
N GLN A 6 3.17 -8.83 14.87
CA GLN A 6 3.94 -9.81 15.65
C GLN A 6 5.43 -9.47 15.81
N LEU A 7 5.94 -8.54 15.00
CA LEU A 7 7.32 -8.06 14.97
C LEU A 7 7.46 -6.63 15.52
N SER A 8 6.40 -6.11 16.13
CA SER A 8 6.32 -4.79 16.77
C SER A 8 5.90 -4.95 18.24
N THR A 9 6.24 -3.98 19.10
CA THR A 9 5.81 -3.98 20.51
C THR A 9 4.55 -3.15 20.77
N ASP A 10 4.05 -2.46 19.74
CA ASP A 10 2.96 -1.50 19.82
C ASP A 10 1.92 -1.70 18.70
N GLU A 11 1.96 -2.82 17.97
CA GLU A 11 1.00 -3.16 16.90
C GLU A 11 0.87 -2.04 15.86
N TYR A 12 2.02 -1.52 15.43
CA TYR A 12 2.12 -0.38 14.51
C TYR A 12 1.29 -0.60 13.24
N SER A 13 1.43 -1.76 12.61
CA SER A 13 0.79 -2.05 11.34
C SER A 13 -0.75 -2.05 11.41
N SER A 14 -1.36 -2.57 12.48
CA SER A 14 -2.83 -2.52 12.64
C SER A 14 -3.33 -1.13 13.01
N ARG A 15 -2.61 -0.36 13.83
CA ARG A 15 -2.98 1.03 14.15
C ARG A 15 -2.94 1.91 12.90
N VAL A 16 -1.89 1.80 12.10
CA VAL A 16 -1.78 2.50 10.82
C VAL A 16 -2.83 2.02 9.82
N SER A 17 -2.97 0.71 9.60
CA SER A 17 -3.96 0.18 8.66
C SER A 17 -5.40 0.55 9.06
N GLY A 18 -5.70 0.56 10.36
CA GLY A 18 -7.02 0.90 10.88
C GLY A 18 -7.34 2.38 10.72
N SER A 19 -6.35 3.25 10.96
CA SER A 19 -6.51 4.70 10.73
C SER A 19 -6.69 5.03 9.26
N ILE A 20 -5.93 4.39 8.36
CA ILE A 20 -6.10 4.52 6.90
C ILE A 20 -7.53 4.11 6.49
N ALA A 21 -8.02 2.96 6.97
CA ALA A 21 -9.38 2.50 6.67
C ALA A 21 -10.44 3.46 7.19
N TYR A 22 -10.23 4.05 8.37
CA TYR A 22 -11.13 5.05 8.93
C TYR A 22 -11.17 6.32 8.10
N ILE A 23 -10.01 6.93 7.82
CA ILE A 23 -9.91 8.18 7.06
C ILE A 23 -10.55 7.98 5.68
N ALA A 24 -10.20 6.89 4.98
CA ALA A 24 -10.78 6.56 3.69
C ALA A 24 -12.32 6.41 3.70
N SER A 25 -12.92 6.10 4.85
CA SER A 25 -14.37 5.91 4.98
C SER A 25 -15.12 7.15 5.47
N HIS A 26 -14.42 8.19 5.92
CA HIS A 26 -15.03 9.33 6.62
C HIS A 26 -14.51 10.70 6.18
N ASP A 27 -13.41 10.77 5.43
CA ASP A 27 -12.89 11.99 4.82
C ASP A 27 -13.05 11.90 3.29
N ASP A 28 -13.88 12.78 2.73
CA ASP A 28 -14.17 12.81 1.29
C ASP A 28 -13.02 13.43 0.47
N ASN A 29 -12.03 14.05 1.12
CA ASN A 29 -10.88 14.61 0.42
C ASN A 29 -9.77 13.56 0.21
N PRO A 30 -9.56 13.03 -1.02
CA PRO A 30 -8.57 12.01 -1.27
C PRO A 30 -7.12 12.50 -1.06
N ASP A 31 -6.87 13.80 -1.19
CA ASP A 31 -5.53 14.38 -1.01
C ASP A 31 -5.07 14.29 0.44
N HIS A 32 -6.00 14.36 1.41
CA HIS A 32 -5.67 14.20 2.82
C HIS A 32 -5.18 12.77 3.11
N LEU A 33 -5.89 11.76 2.58
CA LEU A 33 -5.51 10.36 2.75
C LEU A 33 -4.16 10.08 2.10
N LEU A 34 -3.95 10.55 0.86
CA LEU A 34 -2.70 10.34 0.14
C LEU A 34 -1.53 10.99 0.88
N SER A 35 -1.68 12.24 1.31
CA SER A 35 -0.66 12.97 2.07
C SER A 35 -0.33 12.28 3.41
N TYR A 36 -1.34 11.74 4.09
CA TYR A 36 -1.12 10.96 5.31
C TYR A 36 -0.35 9.66 5.04
N MET A 37 -0.71 8.93 3.99
CA MET A 37 -0.01 7.70 3.58
C MET A 37 1.45 7.99 3.22
N GLU A 38 1.72 9.04 2.45
CA GLU A 38 3.09 9.47 2.12
C GLU A 38 3.91 9.77 3.37
N ALA A 39 3.34 10.48 4.35
CA ALA A 39 4.02 10.81 5.60
C ALA A 39 4.29 9.56 6.47
N ILE A 40 3.38 8.59 6.49
CA ILE A 40 3.52 7.35 7.26
C ILE A 40 4.54 6.39 6.65
N TYR A 41 4.67 6.36 5.32
CA TYR A 41 5.64 5.54 4.60
C TYR A 41 7.00 6.24 4.38
N ALA A 42 7.18 7.47 4.86
CA ALA A 42 8.46 8.16 4.81
C ALA A 42 9.54 7.37 5.57
N GLU A 43 10.73 7.27 4.99
CA GLU A 43 11.83 6.44 5.52
C GLU A 43 12.27 6.83 6.95
N ASP A 44 12.12 8.11 7.30
CA ASP A 44 12.46 8.66 8.61
C ASP A 44 11.31 8.56 9.64
N PHE A 45 10.13 8.10 9.21
CA PHE A 45 8.96 7.93 10.07
C PHE A 45 8.58 6.47 10.29
N GLN A 46 8.50 5.68 9.22
CA GLN A 46 8.07 4.28 9.31
C GLN A 46 9.09 3.47 10.14
N PRO A 47 8.66 2.81 11.23
CA PRO A 47 9.57 1.99 12.02
C PRO A 47 9.93 0.72 11.25
N LYS A 48 11.18 0.27 11.41
CA LYS A 48 11.67 -0.98 10.83
C LYS A 48 11.23 -2.16 11.72
N GLU A 49 10.00 -2.62 11.54
CA GLU A 49 9.45 -3.81 12.21
C GLU A 49 10.34 -5.04 11.93
N GLY A 50 10.53 -5.89 12.94
CA GLY A 50 11.38 -7.08 12.83
C GLY A 50 12.89 -6.84 12.96
N THR A 51 13.31 -5.63 13.31
CA THR A 51 14.71 -5.32 13.65
C THR A 51 14.94 -5.33 15.16
N THR A 52 16.17 -5.63 15.60
CA THR A 52 16.54 -5.63 17.03
C THR A 52 16.44 -4.25 17.69
N ASN A 53 16.42 -3.18 16.89
CA ASN A 53 16.37 -1.80 17.36
C ASN A 53 15.01 -1.13 17.07
N TYR A 54 13.93 -1.91 17.03
CA TYR A 54 12.58 -1.40 16.80
C TYR A 54 12.27 -0.19 17.68
N GLN A 55 11.82 0.91 17.06
CA GLN A 55 11.43 2.14 17.75
C GLN A 55 9.92 2.34 17.60
N PRO A 56 9.13 2.19 18.68
CA PRO A 56 7.69 2.42 18.66
C PRO A 56 7.31 3.82 18.20
N VAL A 57 6.19 3.94 17.49
CA VAL A 57 5.61 5.22 17.09
C VAL A 57 4.29 5.40 17.83
N SER A 58 4.22 6.42 18.68
CA SER A 58 3.03 6.68 19.50
C SER A 58 1.85 7.17 18.65
N ASP A 59 0.64 6.93 19.13
CA ASP A 59 -0.58 7.46 18.51
C ASP A 59 -0.55 8.99 18.37
N ALA A 60 0.07 9.70 19.32
CA ALA A 60 0.23 11.15 19.22
C ALA A 60 1.04 11.55 17.97
N LYS A 61 2.10 10.82 17.65
CA LYS A 61 2.89 11.05 16.42
C LYS A 61 2.10 10.71 15.16
N LEU A 62 1.35 9.59 15.17
CA LEU A 62 0.51 9.20 14.04
C LEU A 62 -0.61 10.22 13.77
N LYS A 63 -1.31 10.65 14.83
CA LYS A 63 -2.33 11.70 14.78
C LYS A 63 -1.76 13.01 14.25
N ALA A 64 -0.56 13.39 14.68
CA ALA A 64 0.11 14.59 14.18
C ALA A 64 0.36 14.53 12.66
N GLN A 65 0.73 13.37 12.11
CA GLN A 65 0.87 13.21 10.65
C GLN A 65 -0.48 13.34 9.94
N ALA A 66 -1.55 12.74 10.47
CA ALA A 66 -2.88 12.86 9.88
C ALA A 66 -3.40 14.32 9.90
N LEU A 67 -3.20 15.04 11.01
CA LEU A 67 -3.56 16.46 11.10
C LEU A 67 -2.73 17.32 10.14
N LYS A 68 -1.42 17.06 10.02
CA LYS A 68 -0.55 17.75 9.06
C LYS A 68 -0.97 17.51 7.62
N ALA A 69 -1.51 16.33 7.32
CA ALA A 69 -2.08 15.98 6.02
C ALA A 69 -3.45 16.64 5.74
N GLY A 70 -4.01 17.40 6.69
CA GLY A 70 -5.28 18.11 6.53
C GLY A 70 -6.50 17.33 7.01
N VAL A 71 -6.34 16.10 7.52
CA VAL A 71 -7.46 15.29 8.03
C VAL A 71 -8.13 16.04 9.20
N PRO A 72 -9.46 16.25 9.17
CA PRO A 72 -10.18 16.93 10.24
C PRO A 72 -9.98 16.27 11.61
N THR A 73 -9.82 17.08 12.66
CA THR A 73 -9.60 16.59 14.03
C THR A 73 -10.66 15.59 14.48
N ALA A 74 -11.93 15.84 14.15
CA ALA A 74 -13.04 14.93 14.50
C ALA A 74 -12.91 13.53 13.89
N ILE A 75 -12.24 13.42 12.73
CA ILE A 75 -11.93 12.15 12.06
C ILE A 75 -10.68 11.53 12.70
N VAL A 76 -9.63 12.32 12.90
CA VAL A 76 -8.38 11.88 13.55
C VAL A 76 -8.65 11.27 14.93
N ASP A 77 -9.51 11.89 15.75
CA ASP A 77 -9.79 11.39 17.10
C ASP A 77 -10.44 10.00 17.10
N LYS A 78 -11.17 9.65 16.05
CA LYS A 78 -11.84 8.35 15.88
C LYS A 78 -10.99 7.36 15.06
N ALA A 79 -10.09 7.82 14.22
CA ALA A 79 -9.28 6.96 13.37
C ALA A 79 -8.39 5.98 14.15
N PHE A 80 -8.01 6.33 15.38
CA PHE A 80 -7.09 5.55 16.21
C PHE A 80 -7.79 4.74 17.32
N VAL A 81 -9.12 4.68 17.37
CA VAL A 81 -9.85 3.86 18.37
C VAL A 81 -10.02 2.38 17.97
N ARG A 82 -9.29 1.94 16.93
CA ARG A 82 -9.24 0.55 16.45
C ARG A 82 -10.59 -0.07 16.04
N GLN A 83 -11.55 0.75 15.59
CA GLN A 83 -12.87 0.24 15.18
C GLN A 83 -12.83 -0.76 14.01
N TYR A 84 -11.79 -0.69 13.15
CA TYR A 84 -11.60 -1.58 12.01
C TYR A 84 -10.82 -2.85 12.34
N GLN A 85 -10.47 -3.13 13.61
CA GLN A 85 -9.63 -4.29 13.95
C GLN A 85 -10.21 -5.61 13.44
N LYS A 86 -11.51 -5.87 13.68
CA LYS A 86 -12.16 -7.10 13.18
C LYS A 86 -12.11 -7.22 11.66
N TRP A 87 -12.24 -6.10 10.94
CA TRP A 87 -12.13 -6.08 9.49
C TRP A 87 -10.68 -6.36 9.05
N LEU A 88 -9.69 -5.76 9.72
CA LEU A 88 -8.27 -6.02 9.46
C LEU A 88 -7.91 -7.49 9.69
N ASP A 89 -8.40 -8.10 10.77
CA ASP A 89 -8.18 -9.52 11.09
C ASP A 89 -8.74 -10.40 9.96
N ALA A 90 -9.96 -10.11 9.49
CA ALA A 90 -10.56 -10.83 8.37
C ALA A 90 -9.78 -10.63 7.06
N VAL A 91 -9.30 -9.41 6.78
CA VAL A 91 -8.47 -9.12 5.60
C VAL A 91 -7.13 -9.86 5.68
N ASN A 92 -6.51 -9.92 6.85
CA ASN A 92 -5.25 -10.62 7.08
C ASN A 92 -5.38 -12.14 6.90
N ASP A 93 -6.51 -12.73 7.31
CA ASP A 93 -6.77 -14.16 7.11
C ASP A 93 -7.15 -14.50 5.65
N TYR A 94 -7.98 -13.66 5.03
CA TYR A 94 -8.53 -13.95 3.71
C TYR A 94 -7.56 -13.62 2.56
N THR A 95 -6.92 -12.45 2.57
CA THR A 95 -6.17 -11.94 1.41
C THR A 95 -5.02 -12.87 0.97
N PRO A 96 -4.20 -13.45 1.88
CA PRO A 96 -3.16 -14.40 1.50
C PRO A 96 -3.68 -15.69 0.85
N LYS A 97 -4.94 -16.05 1.05
CA LYS A 97 -5.57 -17.27 0.50
C LYS A 97 -6.10 -17.08 -0.91
N ARG A 98 -6.01 -15.87 -1.48
CA ARG A 98 -6.52 -15.54 -2.81
C ARG A 98 -5.52 -15.96 -3.90
N PRO A 99 -5.78 -17.04 -4.65
CA PRO A 99 -4.82 -17.58 -5.61
C PRO A 99 -4.48 -16.62 -6.75
N GLU A 100 -5.38 -15.69 -7.08
CA GLU A 100 -5.15 -14.64 -8.09
C GLU A 100 -4.10 -13.60 -7.66
N LEU A 101 -3.69 -13.59 -6.39
CA LEU A 101 -2.64 -12.72 -5.83
C LEU A 101 -1.31 -13.44 -5.61
N TRP A 102 -1.25 -14.75 -5.88
CA TRP A 102 -0.05 -15.55 -5.62
C TRP A 102 1.02 -15.33 -6.67
N ASN A 103 2.28 -15.41 -6.23
CA ASN A 103 3.41 -15.49 -7.14
C ASN A 103 3.28 -16.78 -7.98
N THR A 104 3.49 -16.66 -9.29
CA THR A 104 3.41 -17.78 -10.23
C THR A 104 4.73 -18.52 -10.38
N GLU A 105 5.83 -17.93 -9.90
CA GLU A 105 7.20 -18.44 -10.02
C GLU A 105 8.09 -18.00 -8.85
N GLY A 106 9.36 -18.41 -8.88
CA GLY A 106 10.35 -18.12 -7.83
C GLY A 106 10.14 -18.94 -6.55
N SER A 107 10.89 -18.59 -5.51
CA SER A 107 10.84 -19.25 -4.19
C SER A 107 9.49 -19.07 -3.47
N ASN A 108 8.74 -18.03 -3.81
CA ASN A 108 7.44 -17.72 -3.20
C ASN A 108 6.26 -18.24 -4.04
N LYS A 109 6.50 -19.11 -5.05
CA LYS A 109 5.45 -19.65 -5.91
C LYS A 109 4.32 -20.29 -5.08
N GLY A 110 3.08 -19.92 -5.38
CA GLY A 110 1.90 -20.40 -4.66
C GLY A 110 1.62 -19.66 -3.34
N ALA A 111 2.32 -18.55 -3.08
CA ALA A 111 2.07 -17.68 -1.94
C ALA A 111 1.96 -16.21 -2.38
N MET A 112 1.19 -15.42 -1.63
CA MET A 112 1.13 -13.97 -1.77
C MET A 112 2.34 -13.31 -1.09
N THR A 113 2.88 -12.25 -1.69
CA THR A 113 3.92 -11.41 -1.07
C THR A 113 3.58 -9.94 -1.22
N THR A 114 4.06 -9.11 -0.29
CA THR A 114 3.96 -7.65 -0.38
C THR A 114 5.27 -7.05 -0.92
N PRO A 115 5.22 -5.99 -1.74
CA PRO A 115 4.02 -5.38 -2.32
C PRO A 115 3.35 -6.31 -3.34
N THR A 116 2.01 -6.32 -3.36
CA THR A 116 1.20 -6.96 -4.40
C THR A 116 0.59 -5.85 -5.26
N VAL A 117 0.80 -5.89 -6.57
CA VAL A 117 0.21 -4.91 -7.50
C VAL A 117 -0.72 -5.63 -8.46
N THR A 118 -1.92 -5.10 -8.65
CA THR A 118 -2.87 -5.61 -9.64
C THR A 118 -3.31 -4.51 -10.60
N ILE A 119 -3.46 -4.85 -11.88
CA ILE A 119 -4.01 -3.98 -12.92
C ILE A 119 -5.14 -4.75 -13.60
N ASN A 120 -6.34 -4.17 -13.62
CA ASN A 120 -7.56 -4.81 -14.15
C ASN A 120 -7.79 -6.23 -13.59
N GLY A 121 -7.55 -6.40 -12.28
CA GLY A 121 -7.70 -7.69 -11.58
C GLY A 121 -6.63 -8.74 -11.90
N LYS A 122 -5.54 -8.36 -12.58
CA LYS A 122 -4.38 -9.24 -12.84
C LYS A 122 -3.19 -8.80 -12.02
N ALA A 123 -2.65 -9.71 -11.20
CA ALA A 123 -1.42 -9.47 -10.47
C ALA A 123 -0.24 -9.30 -11.44
N LEU A 124 0.62 -8.33 -11.16
CA LEU A 124 1.90 -8.20 -11.83
C LEU A 124 2.87 -9.26 -11.30
N ASN A 125 3.74 -9.77 -12.17
CA ASN A 125 4.78 -10.70 -11.78
C ASN A 125 5.92 -9.95 -11.07
N MET A 126 5.81 -9.86 -9.74
CA MET A 126 6.78 -9.13 -8.91
C MET A 126 8.17 -9.78 -8.91
N VAL A 127 8.27 -11.09 -9.13
CA VAL A 127 9.55 -11.81 -9.25
C VAL A 127 10.28 -11.36 -10.51
N GLN A 128 9.58 -11.33 -11.65
CA GLN A 128 10.15 -10.86 -12.90
C GLN A 128 10.51 -9.37 -12.83
N ILE A 129 9.65 -8.54 -12.24
CA ILE A 129 9.94 -7.09 -12.06
C ILE A 129 11.21 -6.89 -11.24
N ALA A 130 11.39 -7.63 -10.15
CA ALA A 130 12.60 -7.56 -9.34
C ALA A 130 13.86 -7.96 -10.13
N GLN A 131 13.77 -8.99 -10.98
CA GLN A 131 14.87 -9.44 -11.85
C GLN A 131 15.25 -8.41 -12.92
N LEU A 132 14.30 -7.60 -13.39
CA LEU A 132 14.59 -6.53 -14.35
C LEU A 132 15.41 -5.38 -13.74
N GLY A 133 15.48 -5.28 -12.41
CA GLY A 133 16.24 -4.23 -11.73
C GLY A 133 15.72 -2.80 -11.98
N ILE A 134 14.50 -2.65 -12.49
CA ILE A 134 13.88 -1.35 -12.75
C ILE A 134 13.04 -0.89 -11.53
N PRO A 135 12.86 0.43 -11.33
CA PRO A 135 11.98 0.93 -10.30
C PRO A 135 10.53 0.42 -10.48
N LEU A 136 9.84 0.10 -9.38
CA LEU A 136 8.45 -0.36 -9.42
C LEU A 136 7.52 0.63 -10.13
N LYS A 137 7.75 1.94 -9.95
CA LYS A 137 7.01 3.00 -10.68
C LYS A 137 7.12 2.81 -12.18
N SER A 138 8.33 2.59 -12.70
CA SER A 138 8.59 2.37 -14.12
C SER A 138 7.91 1.09 -14.60
N ALA A 139 7.97 0.01 -13.82
CA ALA A 139 7.28 -1.24 -14.15
C ALA A 139 5.76 -1.06 -14.25
N VAL A 140 5.14 -0.35 -13.29
CA VAL A 140 3.71 -0.07 -13.31
C VAL A 140 3.31 0.77 -14.53
N LEU A 141 4.06 1.83 -14.84
CA LEU A 141 3.79 2.68 -16.00
C LEU A 141 3.93 1.92 -17.32
N GLN A 142 4.98 1.10 -17.47
CA GLN A 142 5.14 0.24 -18.63
C GLN A 142 4.00 -0.79 -18.73
N SER A 143 3.57 -1.39 -17.62
CA SER A 143 2.44 -2.32 -17.61
C SER A 143 1.10 -1.67 -17.96
N LEU A 144 0.94 -0.38 -17.71
CA LEU A 144 -0.19 0.43 -18.19
C LEU A 144 -0.03 0.87 -19.65
N GLY A 145 1.17 0.74 -20.21
CA GLY A 145 1.55 1.32 -21.49
C GLY A 145 1.44 2.85 -21.50
N LEU A 146 1.79 3.48 -20.38
CA LEU A 146 1.75 4.92 -20.18
C LEU A 146 3.18 5.45 -20.02
N ALA A 147 3.55 6.46 -20.81
CA ALA A 147 4.83 7.14 -20.66
C ALA A 147 4.84 7.97 -19.37
N GLU A 148 5.99 8.05 -18.68
CA GLU A 148 6.11 8.83 -17.45
C GLU A 148 5.81 10.32 -17.66
N SER A 149 6.27 10.89 -18.77
CA SER A 149 5.97 12.27 -19.16
C SER A 149 4.50 12.54 -19.46
N ALA A 150 3.69 11.49 -19.66
CA ALA A 150 2.27 11.60 -19.93
C ALA A 150 1.42 11.52 -18.64
N VAL A 151 2.01 11.17 -17.49
CA VAL A 151 1.28 11.11 -16.22
C VAL A 151 0.77 12.49 -15.84
N GLY A 152 -0.53 12.59 -15.53
CA GLY A 152 -1.18 13.85 -15.19
C GLY A 152 -1.50 14.76 -16.39
N SER A 153 -1.08 14.39 -17.60
CA SER A 153 -1.41 15.14 -18.81
C SER A 153 -2.87 14.93 -19.20
N GLN A 154 -3.58 16.02 -19.53
CA GLN A 154 -4.97 15.95 -19.94
C GLN A 154 -5.13 15.06 -21.19
N GLY A 155 -6.03 14.07 -21.10
CA GLY A 155 -6.33 13.15 -22.21
C GLY A 155 -5.35 11.99 -22.38
N ALA A 156 -4.23 11.96 -21.64
CA ALA A 156 -3.34 10.80 -21.64
C ALA A 156 -3.96 9.67 -20.81
N MET A 157 -4.11 8.49 -21.44
CA MET A 157 -4.72 7.32 -20.81
C MET A 157 -3.81 6.08 -20.97
N PRO A 158 -3.86 5.12 -20.03
CA PRO A 158 -3.26 3.81 -20.22
C PRO A 158 -3.69 3.15 -21.53
N SER A 159 -2.74 2.67 -22.34
CA SER A 159 -3.04 2.07 -23.65
C SER A 159 -3.79 0.74 -23.54
N ILE A 160 -3.73 0.10 -22.38
CA ILE A 160 -4.44 -1.16 -22.10
C ILE A 160 -5.95 -0.98 -21.94
N GLY A 161 -6.45 0.25 -21.72
CA GLY A 161 -7.86 0.51 -21.46
C GLY A 161 -8.41 -0.18 -20.19
N ALA A 162 -9.72 -0.08 -19.98
CA ALA A 162 -10.38 -0.52 -18.73
C ALA A 162 -10.44 -2.05 -18.53
N ALA A 163 -10.31 -2.83 -19.61
CA ALA A 163 -10.42 -4.30 -19.57
C ALA A 163 -9.19 -5.03 -20.13
N GLY A 164 -8.18 -4.29 -20.61
CA GLY A 164 -6.97 -4.90 -21.15
C GLY A 164 -6.10 -5.54 -20.08
N LYS A 165 -5.17 -6.38 -20.52
CA LYS A 165 -4.19 -7.03 -19.66
C LYS A 165 -2.98 -6.12 -19.49
N PRO A 166 -2.31 -6.13 -18.33
CA PRO A 166 -1.06 -5.41 -18.15
C PRO A 166 -0.01 -5.89 -19.15
N LEU A 167 0.74 -4.94 -19.70
CA LEU A 167 1.89 -5.24 -20.55
C LEU A 167 3.05 -5.78 -19.71
N ALA A 168 3.87 -6.66 -20.31
CA ALA A 168 5.08 -7.13 -19.68
C ALA A 168 6.12 -6.00 -19.64
N PRO A 169 6.59 -5.56 -18.45
CA PRO A 169 7.63 -4.56 -18.35
C PRO A 169 8.96 -5.11 -18.88
N LYS A 170 9.85 -4.22 -19.31
CA LYS A 170 11.15 -4.52 -19.89
C LYS A 170 12.21 -3.59 -19.29
N ALA A 171 13.43 -4.10 -19.20
CA ALA A 171 14.59 -3.25 -18.94
C ALA A 171 14.77 -2.27 -20.12
N SER A 172 15.17 -1.05 -19.79
CA SER A 172 15.51 0.02 -20.74
C SER A 172 16.84 -0.22 -21.41
#